data_AF-A0A378QSK8-F1
#
_entry.id   AF-A0A378QSK8-F1
#
_cell.length_a   1.000
_cell.length_b   1.000
_cell.length_c   1.000
_cell.angle_alpha   90.00
_cell.angle_beta   90.00
_cell.angle_gamma   90.00
#
_symmetry.space_group_name_H-M   'P 1'
#
loop_
_entity.id
_entity.type
_entity.pdbx_description
1 polymer ?
#
loop_
_entity_poly.entity_id
_entity_poly.type
_entity_poly.pdbx_seq_one_letter_code
_entity_poly.pdbx_strand_id
1 'polypeptide(L)'
;MAIGPITIGALIGGGVAGAALKMKEVFNGEAAHYWGSDTGWNDSSDAFRHAYVSARFAQMTGEHTANILGMFNEVISKSDDSRDAAMDVWNNKVGAEIGSKYEMTDEYAPEKIANDIKKALDNGLLVTDFEKDPRTNGKLQEFLDKNRYNNPFDDLPDDLAEAFAKWAGINRSGFHYFYDPIVLDLDGDGIETIAHDKLKKAVFDHDGDGIAHATGWVKKDDGILVLDRNGDGVINDGREVFGDSMILSTGETAKHGYEALADLDSDGNGKINADDTKFDELRVWRDLDSDGVSDVGELFGLHELGISALNLDYQEVDKNLTGGNKLTQLGSYEKHDGKTGVMGDVNFNFHGVYTKHLDGVKNTDDRLPNLQGSGRVRSLSEAMTLSSELRNIVVNYLNAKSKDEQLSMMDGLLKAWAKTDPDYQDYEKPIFLSIRSSSSQKGAVGIAGGGGAIPTEPKICYNTPMAYSDDFRQQVLRQLNCGKTYRQLAEEYNISTRTILNWKANPDRKVRTSYTSKIDLEKLRQDVLDYPDAYQRERATRFNCTDRAIAKALKRLKLTRKKSD
;
A
#
# COMPACT_ATOMS: atom_id res chain seq x y z
N MET A 1 -31.11 33.88 10.19
CA MET A 1 -31.42 33.01 9.04
C MET A 1 -31.27 31.59 9.54
N ALA A 2 -32.37 30.85 9.58
CA ALA A 2 -32.38 29.47 10.06
C ALA A 2 -31.68 28.56 9.04
N ILE A 3 -30.73 27.75 9.49
CA ILE A 3 -30.13 26.68 8.69
C ILE A 3 -30.87 25.41 9.11
N GLY A 4 -31.68 24.87 8.20
CA GLY A 4 -32.47 23.65 8.41
C GLY A 4 -31.61 22.37 8.41
N PRO A 5 -32.24 21.20 8.61
CA PRO A 5 -31.54 19.92 8.74
C PRO A 5 -30.75 19.62 7.47
N ILE A 6 -29.47 19.29 7.67
CA ILE A 6 -28.54 18.93 6.62
C ILE A 6 -29.12 17.72 5.87
N THR A 7 -29.49 17.95 4.62
CA THR A 7 -29.99 16.93 3.70
C THR A 7 -28.82 16.02 3.33
N ILE A 8 -29.13 14.72 3.21
CA ILE A 8 -28.29 13.53 3.04
C ILE A 8 -27.16 13.63 1.97
N GLY A 9 -27.11 14.68 1.15
CA GLY A 9 -26.08 14.89 0.12
C GLY A 9 -24.73 15.44 0.61
N ALA A 10 -24.59 15.89 1.86
CA ALA A 10 -23.39 16.63 2.30
C ALA A 10 -22.38 15.83 3.14
N LEU A 11 -22.57 14.52 3.30
CA LEU A 11 -21.75 13.66 4.18
C LEU A 11 -21.00 12.56 3.42
N ILE A 12 -20.65 12.80 2.14
CA ILE A 12 -20.07 11.76 1.29
C ILE A 12 -18.69 12.18 0.79
N GLY A 13 -17.71 11.94 1.66
CA GLY A 13 -16.28 12.10 1.43
C GLY A 13 -15.50 11.03 2.18
N GLY A 14 -15.75 9.75 1.90
CA GLY A 14 -14.69 8.74 1.87
C GLY A 14 -14.03 8.16 3.08
N GLY A 15 -14.08 6.84 3.09
CA GLY A 15 -13.63 6.07 4.24
C GLY A 15 -14.69 6.05 5.31
N VAL A 16 -16.00 6.18 5.03
CA VAL A 16 -17.03 6.17 6.07
C VAL A 16 -16.90 4.96 6.99
N ALA A 17 -16.62 3.77 6.46
CA ALA A 17 -16.47 2.58 7.29
C ALA A 17 -15.06 2.38 7.88
N GLY A 18 -13.97 2.78 7.20
CA GLY A 18 -12.62 2.77 7.79
C GLY A 18 -12.40 3.87 8.83
N ALA A 19 -13.00 5.03 8.61
CA ALA A 19 -13.12 6.14 9.56
C ALA A 19 -14.11 5.79 10.65
N ALA A 20 -15.23 5.08 10.40
CA ALA A 20 -16.08 4.56 11.46
C ALA A 20 -15.33 3.53 12.33
N LEU A 21 -14.55 2.62 11.74
CA LEU A 21 -13.69 1.70 12.49
C LEU A 21 -12.65 2.44 13.35
N LYS A 22 -11.93 3.42 12.79
CA LYS A 22 -10.98 4.25 13.56
C LYS A 22 -11.65 5.14 14.60
N MET A 23 -12.78 5.77 14.28
CA MET A 23 -13.56 6.56 15.23
C MET A 23 -14.10 5.68 16.35
N LYS A 24 -14.51 4.45 16.02
CA LYS A 24 -14.90 3.46 17.02
C LYS A 24 -13.74 3.09 17.94
N GLU A 25 -12.53 2.88 17.43
CA GLU A 25 -11.34 2.66 18.28
C GLU A 25 -11.09 3.86 19.21
N VAL A 26 -11.23 5.08 18.70
CA VAL A 26 -11.11 6.31 19.51
C VAL A 26 -12.20 6.36 20.59
N PHE A 27 -13.46 6.14 20.24
CA PHE A 27 -14.58 6.18 21.19
C PHE A 27 -14.57 5.03 22.19
N ASN A 28 -14.05 3.86 21.81
CA ASN A 28 -13.77 2.77 22.74
C ASN A 28 -12.69 3.16 23.75
N GLY A 29 -11.64 3.86 23.30
CA GLY A 29 -10.63 4.44 24.19
C GLY A 29 -11.21 5.49 25.15
N GLU A 30 -12.09 6.34 24.67
CA GLU A 30 -12.84 7.30 25.51
C GLU A 30 -13.77 6.59 26.50
N ALA A 31 -14.53 5.58 26.07
CA ALA A 31 -15.40 4.79 26.94
C ALA A 31 -14.59 4.12 28.08
N ALA A 32 -13.43 3.54 27.74
CA ALA A 32 -12.52 2.95 28.72
C ALA A 32 -11.95 4.00 29.69
N HIS A 33 -11.74 5.25 29.25
CA HIS A 33 -11.35 6.34 30.13
C HIS A 33 -12.43 6.69 31.16
N TYR A 34 -13.72 6.68 30.76
CA TYR A 34 -14.82 7.05 31.65
C TYR A 34 -15.33 5.92 32.54
N TRP A 35 -15.18 4.65 32.13
CA TRP A 35 -15.69 3.49 32.86
C TRP A 35 -14.60 2.64 33.53
N GLY A 36 -13.39 2.58 32.95
CA GLY A 36 -12.32 1.65 33.32
C GLY A 36 -12.07 0.60 32.23
N SER A 37 -10.89 -0.03 32.24
CA SER A 37 -10.45 -0.98 31.20
C SER A 37 -10.99 -2.42 31.40
N ASP A 38 -12.09 -2.60 32.13
CA ASP A 38 -12.60 -3.93 32.43
C ASP A 38 -13.25 -4.55 31.18
N THR A 39 -12.94 -5.83 30.93
CA THR A 39 -13.30 -6.55 29.70
C THR A 39 -14.36 -7.62 29.94
N GLY A 40 -15.31 -7.37 30.84
CA GLY A 40 -16.46 -8.24 31.01
C GLY A 40 -17.31 -8.29 29.74
N TRP A 41 -17.86 -9.46 29.45
CA TRP A 41 -18.87 -9.69 28.41
C TRP A 41 -20.24 -9.66 29.07
N ASN A 42 -21.22 -8.97 28.48
CA ASN A 42 -22.60 -8.89 28.99
C ASN A 42 -22.69 -8.43 30.45
N ASP A 43 -22.06 -7.29 30.73
CA ASP A 43 -22.17 -6.62 32.02
C ASP A 43 -22.39 -5.11 31.85
N SER A 44 -22.41 -4.38 32.97
CA SER A 44 -22.57 -2.92 32.99
C SER A 44 -21.49 -2.18 32.19
N SER A 45 -20.27 -2.74 32.07
CA SER A 45 -19.18 -2.16 31.29
C SER A 45 -19.44 -2.30 29.80
N ASP A 46 -19.94 -3.44 29.38
CA ASP A 46 -20.24 -3.73 27.99
C ASP A 46 -21.41 -2.89 27.49
N ALA A 47 -22.50 -2.86 28.27
CA ALA A 47 -23.66 -2.01 27.99
C ALA A 47 -23.28 -0.51 27.91
N PHE A 48 -22.42 -0.04 28.81
CA PHE A 48 -21.92 1.34 28.78
C PHE A 48 -21.10 1.62 27.51
N ARG A 49 -20.24 0.69 27.10
CA ARG A 49 -19.36 0.83 25.92
C ARG A 49 -20.17 0.96 24.63
N HIS A 50 -21.15 0.07 24.41
CA HIS A 50 -22.02 0.11 23.24
C HIS A 50 -22.84 1.42 23.18
N ALA A 51 -23.48 1.78 24.28
CA ALA A 51 -24.23 3.04 24.36
C ALA A 51 -23.34 4.28 24.13
N TYR A 52 -22.12 4.31 24.70
CA TYR A 52 -21.21 5.45 24.57
C TYR A 52 -20.69 5.64 23.15
N VAL A 53 -20.25 4.56 22.53
CA VAL A 53 -19.77 4.60 21.13
C VAL A 53 -20.88 5.06 20.20
N SER A 54 -22.09 4.53 20.34
CA SER A 54 -23.24 4.94 19.52
C SER A 54 -23.66 6.39 19.76
N ALA A 55 -23.63 6.88 21.00
CA ALA A 55 -23.89 8.28 21.32
C ALA A 55 -22.91 9.25 20.66
N ARG A 56 -21.62 8.88 20.62
CA ARG A 56 -20.59 9.69 19.96
C ARG A 56 -20.76 9.72 18.44
N PHE A 57 -21.16 8.61 17.84
CA PHE A 57 -21.58 8.61 16.44
C PHE A 57 -22.81 9.48 16.19
N ALA A 58 -23.82 9.45 17.07
CA ALA A 58 -25.04 10.23 16.91
C ALA A 58 -24.81 11.73 17.05
N GLN A 59 -23.92 12.14 17.95
CA GLN A 59 -23.48 13.52 18.06
C GLN A 59 -22.86 14.06 16.76
N MET A 60 -22.16 13.20 16.01
CA MET A 60 -21.46 13.58 14.77
C MET A 60 -22.33 13.48 13.52
N THR A 61 -23.24 12.50 13.48
CA THR A 61 -23.87 12.05 12.23
C THR A 61 -25.40 12.01 12.30
N GLY A 62 -25.96 12.33 13.46
CA GLY A 62 -27.37 12.14 13.76
C GLY A 62 -27.72 10.68 14.10
N GLU A 63 -28.89 10.50 14.70
CA GLU A 63 -29.36 9.24 15.27
C GLU A 63 -29.46 8.10 14.24
N HIS A 64 -29.99 8.39 13.05
CA HIS A 64 -30.20 7.38 12.00
C HIS A 64 -28.88 6.76 11.52
N THR A 65 -27.87 7.60 11.24
CA THR A 65 -26.55 7.15 10.78
C THR A 65 -25.78 6.44 11.88
N ALA A 66 -25.92 6.90 13.13
CA ALA A 66 -25.27 6.28 14.27
C ALA A 66 -25.82 4.88 14.58
N ASN A 67 -27.13 4.67 14.39
CA ASN A 67 -27.71 3.33 14.48
C ASN A 67 -27.10 2.38 13.42
N ILE A 68 -26.87 2.85 12.19
CA ILE A 68 -26.23 2.05 11.14
C ILE A 68 -24.75 1.76 11.45
N LEU A 69 -24.00 2.75 11.92
CA LEU A 69 -22.55 2.63 12.17
C LEU A 69 -22.20 1.96 13.51
N GLY A 70 -23.02 2.13 14.55
CA GLY A 70 -22.85 1.48 15.85
C GLY A 70 -23.02 -0.03 15.76
N MET A 71 -23.96 -0.48 14.90
CA MET A 71 -24.31 -1.89 14.68
C MET A 71 -23.38 -2.62 13.68
N PHE A 72 -22.43 -1.91 13.08
CA PHE A 72 -21.52 -2.42 12.05
C PHE A 72 -20.71 -3.65 12.47
N ASN A 73 -20.41 -3.78 13.77
CA ASN A 73 -19.66 -4.91 14.31
C ASN A 73 -20.53 -6.16 14.42
N GLU A 74 -21.79 -6.02 14.84
CA GLU A 74 -22.73 -7.13 15.10
C GLU A 74 -23.13 -7.84 13.80
N VAL A 75 -23.21 -7.08 12.70
CA VAL A 75 -23.55 -7.62 11.36
C VAL A 75 -22.36 -8.35 10.71
N ILE A 76 -21.13 -7.90 10.97
CA ILE A 76 -19.91 -8.47 10.37
C ILE A 76 -19.31 -9.60 11.22
N SER A 77 -19.46 -9.54 12.56
CA SER A 77 -18.85 -10.51 13.48
C SER A 77 -19.56 -11.87 13.49
N LYS A 78 -20.74 -12.00 12.88
CA LYS A 78 -21.59 -13.21 12.92
C LYS A 78 -21.61 -13.82 14.33
N SER A 79 -22.07 -13.05 15.33
CA SER A 79 -22.31 -13.65 16.64
C SER A 79 -23.42 -14.71 16.51
N ASP A 80 -23.09 -15.98 16.75
CA ASP A 80 -24.06 -17.08 16.68
C ASP A 80 -25.13 -17.02 17.79
N ASP A 81 -24.99 -16.14 18.79
CA ASP A 81 -25.99 -15.93 19.84
C ASP A 81 -26.88 -14.70 19.57
N SER A 82 -28.14 -14.96 19.20
CA SER A 82 -29.18 -13.95 18.97
C SER A 82 -29.50 -13.05 20.18
N ARG A 83 -29.13 -13.45 21.41
CA ARG A 83 -29.44 -12.72 22.64
C ARG A 83 -28.49 -11.56 22.87
N ASP A 84 -27.19 -11.80 22.73
CA ASP A 84 -26.13 -10.79 22.90
C ASP A 84 -26.28 -9.70 21.83
N ALA A 85 -26.50 -10.10 20.58
CA ALA A 85 -26.78 -9.17 19.49
C ALA A 85 -28.00 -8.27 19.79
N ALA A 86 -29.09 -8.82 20.35
CA ALA A 86 -30.27 -8.02 20.68
C ALA A 86 -30.04 -7.03 21.83
N MET A 87 -29.17 -7.37 22.80
CA MET A 87 -28.75 -6.45 23.87
C MET A 87 -27.92 -5.29 23.32
N ASP A 88 -26.96 -5.60 22.46
CA ASP A 88 -26.09 -4.60 21.88
C ASP A 88 -26.86 -3.63 20.98
N VAL A 89 -27.77 -4.16 20.14
CA VAL A 89 -28.70 -3.35 19.34
C VAL A 89 -29.52 -2.42 20.22
N TRP A 90 -30.02 -2.90 21.37
CA TRP A 90 -30.78 -2.07 22.30
C TRP A 90 -29.91 -0.96 22.90
N ASN A 91 -28.74 -1.30 23.42
CA ASN A 91 -27.84 -0.36 24.07
C ASN A 91 -27.32 0.70 23.07
N ASN A 92 -27.05 0.30 21.83
CA ASN A 92 -26.70 1.20 20.73
C ASN A 92 -27.81 2.21 20.43
N LYS A 93 -29.09 1.79 20.39
CA LYS A 93 -30.23 2.71 20.18
C LYS A 93 -30.35 3.73 21.31
N VAL A 94 -30.29 3.28 22.56
CA VAL A 94 -30.34 4.19 23.73
C VAL A 94 -29.17 5.18 23.70
N GLY A 95 -27.97 4.71 23.31
CA GLY A 95 -26.82 5.56 23.07
C GLY A 95 -27.07 6.62 22.01
N ALA A 96 -27.57 6.24 20.84
CA ALA A 96 -27.83 7.15 19.74
C ALA A 96 -28.85 8.24 20.12
N GLU A 97 -29.91 7.89 20.84
CA GLU A 97 -30.92 8.83 21.36
C GLU A 97 -30.34 9.83 22.39
N ILE A 98 -29.38 9.41 23.21
CA ILE A 98 -28.69 10.29 24.17
C ILE A 98 -27.75 11.23 23.41
N GLY A 99 -26.96 10.69 22.49
CA GLY A 99 -25.96 11.44 21.73
C GLY A 99 -26.54 12.47 20.78
N SER A 100 -27.72 12.21 20.20
CA SER A 100 -28.40 13.13 19.28
C SER A 100 -28.84 14.46 19.92
N LYS A 101 -28.83 14.55 21.26
CA LYS A 101 -29.13 15.77 22.03
C LYS A 101 -27.94 16.73 22.14
N TYR A 102 -26.74 16.28 21.74
CA TYR A 102 -25.50 17.04 21.86
C TYR A 102 -25.03 17.53 20.49
N GLU A 103 -24.59 18.79 20.41
CA GLU A 103 -23.98 19.35 19.21
C GLU A 103 -22.48 19.05 19.15
N MET A 104 -21.91 18.96 17.93
CA MET A 104 -20.49 18.65 17.72
C MET A 104 -19.53 19.73 18.25
N THR A 105 -20.03 20.94 18.50
CA THR A 105 -19.25 22.10 18.98
C THR A 105 -19.12 22.18 20.50
N ASP A 106 -19.79 21.31 21.26
CA ASP A 106 -19.71 21.32 22.73
C ASP A 106 -18.43 20.60 23.19
N GLU A 107 -17.41 21.40 23.56
CA GLU A 107 -16.09 20.95 24.03
C GLU A 107 -16.18 20.01 25.26
N TYR A 108 -17.28 20.06 26.03
CA TYR A 108 -17.51 19.22 27.21
C TYR A 108 -18.47 18.04 26.95
N ALA A 109 -18.95 17.86 25.72
CA ALA A 109 -19.91 16.81 25.40
C ALA A 109 -19.44 15.37 25.73
N PRO A 110 -18.17 14.95 25.53
CA PRO A 110 -17.76 13.58 25.85
C PRO A 110 -18.02 13.21 27.31
N GLU A 111 -17.68 14.10 28.25
CA GLU A 111 -17.89 13.90 29.68
C GLU A 111 -19.38 13.93 30.06
N LYS A 112 -20.16 14.85 29.46
CA LYS A 112 -21.62 14.94 29.70
C LYS A 112 -22.35 13.69 29.17
N ILE A 113 -22.00 13.25 27.96
CA ILE A 113 -22.50 12.01 27.34
C ILE A 113 -22.17 10.81 28.23
N ALA A 114 -20.93 10.68 28.70
CA ALA A 114 -20.55 9.63 29.64
C ALA A 114 -21.39 9.65 30.92
N ASN A 115 -21.61 10.83 31.50
CA ASN A 115 -22.42 10.99 32.72
C ASN A 115 -23.90 10.65 32.49
N ASP A 116 -24.46 11.01 31.34
CA ASP A 116 -25.85 10.70 31.01
C ASP A 116 -26.07 9.22 30.69
N ILE A 117 -25.07 8.55 30.11
CA ILE A 117 -25.10 7.10 29.90
C ILE A 117 -24.96 6.37 31.23
N LYS A 118 -24.13 6.85 32.17
CA LYS A 118 -24.08 6.33 33.55
C LYS A 118 -25.43 6.46 34.25
N LYS A 119 -26.10 7.62 34.12
CA LYS A 119 -27.47 7.79 34.64
C LYS A 119 -28.46 6.85 33.96
N ALA A 120 -28.35 6.64 32.65
CA ALA A 120 -29.22 5.73 31.92
C ALA A 120 -29.05 4.29 32.39
N LEU A 121 -27.81 3.88 32.65
CA LEU A 121 -27.47 2.60 33.25
C LEU A 121 -28.04 2.46 34.67
N ASP A 122 -27.82 3.45 35.55
CA ASP A 122 -28.32 3.44 36.94
C ASP A 122 -29.86 3.41 37.00
N ASN A 123 -30.53 4.02 36.02
CA ASN A 123 -31.99 4.01 35.88
C ASN A 123 -32.53 2.74 35.19
N GLY A 124 -31.67 1.78 34.83
CA GLY A 124 -32.08 0.52 34.18
C GLY A 124 -32.52 0.66 32.72
N LEU A 125 -32.10 1.73 32.03
CA LEU A 125 -32.43 1.94 30.62
C LEU A 125 -31.57 1.09 29.67
N LEU A 126 -30.34 0.77 30.08
CA LEU A 126 -29.46 -0.18 29.36
C LEU A 126 -29.74 -1.61 29.81
N VAL A 127 -29.51 -2.58 28.92
CA VAL A 127 -29.60 -4.02 29.22
C VAL A 127 -28.19 -4.50 29.55
N THR A 128 -27.98 -4.92 30.79
CA THR A 128 -26.67 -5.40 31.27
C THR A 128 -26.60 -6.90 31.45
N ASP A 129 -27.75 -7.55 31.68
CA ASP A 129 -27.88 -8.99 31.85
C ASP A 129 -29.25 -9.40 31.32
N PHE A 130 -29.25 -10.19 30.27
CA PHE A 130 -30.45 -10.60 29.57
C PHE A 130 -31.44 -11.39 30.43
N GLU A 131 -30.92 -12.31 31.28
CA GLU A 131 -31.72 -13.23 32.07
C GLU A 131 -32.39 -12.55 33.25
N LYS A 132 -31.81 -11.42 33.70
CA LYS A 132 -32.30 -10.65 34.84
C LYS A 132 -33.10 -9.42 34.44
N ASP A 133 -33.21 -9.13 33.15
CA ASP A 133 -33.87 -7.92 32.68
C ASP A 133 -35.40 -8.02 32.76
N PRO A 134 -36.09 -7.09 33.45
CA PRO A 134 -37.55 -7.13 33.56
C PRO A 134 -38.28 -6.99 32.22
N ARG A 135 -37.62 -6.48 31.16
CA ARG A 135 -38.17 -6.36 29.81
C ARG A 135 -38.25 -7.70 29.06
N THR A 136 -37.47 -8.70 29.48
CA THR A 136 -37.42 -10.03 28.84
C THR A 136 -38.30 -11.06 29.54
N ASN A 137 -38.86 -10.74 30.71
CA ASN A 137 -39.62 -11.62 31.61
C ASN A 137 -40.87 -12.27 30.96
N GLY A 138 -40.68 -13.43 30.34
CA GLY A 138 -41.71 -14.20 29.63
C GLY A 138 -42.03 -13.72 28.20
N LYS A 139 -41.33 -12.69 27.71
CA LYS A 139 -41.51 -12.07 26.38
C LYS A 139 -40.24 -12.14 25.53
N LEU A 140 -39.40 -13.12 25.82
CA LEU A 140 -38.10 -13.34 25.19
C LEU A 140 -38.17 -13.21 23.67
N GLN A 141 -39.04 -13.98 23.02
CA GLN A 141 -39.13 -13.96 21.56
C GLN A 141 -39.60 -12.61 21.01
N GLU A 142 -40.51 -11.91 21.69
CA GLU A 142 -40.95 -10.58 21.28
C GLU A 142 -39.81 -9.55 21.38
N PHE A 143 -38.98 -9.63 22.42
CA PHE A 143 -37.82 -8.75 22.59
C PHE A 143 -36.75 -9.04 21.54
N LEU A 144 -36.47 -10.31 21.29
CA LEU A 144 -35.56 -10.74 20.23
C LEU A 144 -36.08 -10.26 18.89
N ASP A 145 -37.33 -10.54 18.50
CA ASP A 145 -37.87 -10.16 17.20
C ASP A 145 -37.91 -8.62 16.99
N LYS A 146 -38.18 -7.85 18.05
CA LYS A 146 -38.21 -6.38 18.00
C LYS A 146 -36.82 -5.75 17.90
N ASN A 147 -35.79 -6.43 18.40
CA ASN A 147 -34.40 -5.98 18.38
C ASN A 147 -33.50 -6.80 17.48
N ARG A 148 -34.07 -7.79 16.78
CA ARG A 148 -33.49 -8.54 15.69
C ARG A 148 -33.54 -7.62 14.49
N TYR A 149 -32.42 -6.98 14.21
CA TYR A 149 -32.29 -6.22 12.98
C TYR A 149 -32.08 -7.21 11.83
N ASN A 150 -32.94 -7.13 10.81
CA ASN A 150 -32.59 -7.67 9.50
C ASN A 150 -31.38 -6.90 8.96
N ASN A 151 -30.69 -7.49 7.99
CA ASN A 151 -29.50 -6.91 7.39
C ASN A 151 -29.73 -5.41 7.11
N PRO A 152 -28.99 -4.48 7.76
CA PRO A 152 -29.25 -3.03 7.66
C PRO A 152 -28.99 -2.48 6.24
N PHE A 153 -28.65 -3.36 5.30
CA PHE A 153 -28.36 -3.09 3.91
C PHE A 153 -29.54 -3.43 2.97
N ASP A 154 -30.61 -4.06 3.47
CA ASP A 154 -31.80 -4.39 2.67
C ASP A 154 -32.64 -3.14 2.30
N ASP A 155 -32.48 -2.04 3.06
CA ASP A 155 -33.14 -0.74 2.81
C ASP A 155 -32.22 0.27 2.09
N LEU A 156 -31.01 -0.13 1.70
CA LEU A 156 -30.12 0.70 0.88
C LEU A 156 -30.52 0.61 -0.60
N PRO A 157 -30.38 1.68 -1.39
CA PRO A 157 -30.44 1.59 -2.84
C PRO A 157 -29.48 0.50 -3.37
N ASP A 158 -29.93 -0.28 -4.36
CA ASP A 158 -29.21 -1.47 -4.86
C ASP A 158 -27.75 -1.17 -5.27
N ASP A 159 -27.51 0.02 -5.82
CA ASP A 159 -26.18 0.48 -6.24
C ASP A 159 -25.21 0.71 -5.07
N LEU A 160 -25.75 1.17 -3.93
CA LEU A 160 -25.02 1.33 -2.66
C LEU A 160 -24.80 -0.01 -1.96
N ALA A 161 -25.79 -0.91 -1.96
CA ALA A 161 -25.68 -2.24 -1.39
C ALA A 161 -24.63 -3.09 -2.11
N GLU A 162 -24.63 -3.10 -3.45
CA GLU A 162 -23.67 -3.83 -4.27
C GLU A 162 -22.24 -3.28 -4.12
N ALA A 163 -22.09 -1.96 -4.13
CA ALA A 163 -20.80 -1.33 -3.91
C ALA A 163 -20.27 -1.56 -2.48
N PHE A 164 -21.15 -1.77 -1.50
CA PHE A 164 -20.77 -2.04 -0.11
C PHE A 164 -20.35 -3.49 0.11
N ALA A 165 -21.08 -4.45 -0.46
CA ALA A 165 -20.67 -5.86 -0.45
C ALA A 165 -19.27 -6.04 -1.08
N LYS A 166 -19.02 -5.36 -2.21
CA LYS A 166 -17.70 -5.31 -2.84
C LYS A 166 -16.65 -4.63 -1.95
N TRP A 167 -16.99 -3.52 -1.30
CA TRP A 167 -16.09 -2.83 -0.35
C TRP A 167 -15.73 -3.69 0.87
N ALA A 168 -16.70 -4.43 1.44
CA ALA A 168 -16.52 -5.28 2.61
C ALA A 168 -15.57 -6.46 2.36
N GLY A 169 -15.53 -6.97 1.12
CA GLY A 169 -14.59 -7.99 0.67
C GLY A 169 -13.18 -7.49 0.33
N ILE A 170 -12.90 -6.18 0.40
CA ILE A 170 -11.57 -5.64 0.05
C ILE A 170 -10.55 -6.01 1.12
N ASN A 171 -9.41 -6.56 0.72
CA ASN A 171 -8.24 -6.75 1.57
C ASN A 171 -7.59 -5.40 1.90
N ARG A 172 -7.55 -5.03 3.19
CA ARG A 172 -7.15 -3.69 3.68
C ARG A 172 -5.79 -3.64 4.36
N SER A 173 -4.96 -4.66 4.19
CA SER A 173 -3.61 -4.70 4.77
C SER A 173 -2.63 -3.70 4.14
N GLY A 174 -3.06 -2.93 3.13
CA GLY A 174 -2.21 -1.94 2.44
C GLY A 174 -1.32 -2.54 1.35
N PHE A 175 -1.45 -3.83 1.09
CA PHE A 175 -0.84 -4.56 0.01
C PHE A 175 -1.95 -4.94 -0.98
N HIS A 176 -1.84 -4.51 -2.24
CA HIS A 176 -2.49 -5.23 -3.33
C HIS A 176 -1.75 -6.57 -3.41
N TYR A 177 -2.46 -7.69 -3.35
CA TYR A 177 -1.87 -9.00 -3.58
C TYR A 177 -2.22 -9.36 -5.02
N PHE A 178 -1.20 -9.48 -5.86
CA PHE A 178 -1.30 -10.35 -7.02
C PHE A 178 -0.92 -11.75 -6.53
N TYR A 179 -1.74 -12.75 -6.87
CA TYR A 179 -1.44 -14.15 -6.64
C TYR A 179 -0.67 -14.65 -7.86
N ASP A 180 0.64 -14.65 -7.70
CA ASP A 180 1.63 -14.88 -8.75
C ASP A 180 2.17 -16.33 -8.66
N PRO A 181 2.88 -16.85 -9.67
CA PRO A 181 2.43 -18.02 -10.41
C PRO A 181 2.68 -19.38 -9.75
N ILE A 182 2.15 -20.44 -10.39
CA ILE A 182 2.62 -21.81 -10.17
C ILE A 182 4.12 -21.89 -10.47
N VAL A 183 4.91 -22.19 -9.44
CA VAL A 183 6.34 -22.46 -9.47
C VAL A 183 6.57 -23.95 -9.26
N LEU A 184 7.46 -24.54 -10.06
CA LEU A 184 7.89 -25.93 -9.96
C LEU A 184 9.26 -26.00 -9.30
N ASP A 185 9.37 -26.84 -8.27
CA ASP A 185 10.63 -27.28 -7.71
C ASP A 185 11.26 -28.31 -8.66
N LEU A 186 12.38 -27.95 -9.28
CA LEU A 186 12.99 -28.77 -10.34
C LEU A 186 14.13 -29.66 -9.85
N ASP A 187 14.86 -29.25 -8.81
CA ASP A 187 16.01 -29.97 -8.27
C ASP A 187 15.68 -30.81 -7.02
N GLY A 188 14.50 -30.61 -6.44
CA GLY A 188 13.94 -31.40 -5.35
C GLY A 188 14.34 -30.94 -3.95
N ASP A 189 14.82 -29.70 -3.79
CA ASP A 189 15.15 -29.13 -2.48
C ASP A 189 14.06 -28.17 -1.92
N GLY A 190 12.97 -28.02 -2.67
CA GLY A 190 11.78 -27.25 -2.34
C GLY A 190 11.79 -25.84 -2.93
N ILE A 191 10.62 -25.25 -3.16
CA ILE A 191 10.51 -23.95 -3.85
C ILE A 191 11.30 -22.84 -3.13
N GLU A 192 12.23 -22.22 -3.85
CA GLU A 192 13.10 -21.15 -3.35
C GLU A 192 12.89 -19.83 -4.09
N THR A 193 12.96 -18.72 -3.34
CA THR A 193 12.73 -17.38 -3.90
C THR A 193 13.76 -16.36 -3.40
N ILE A 194 13.78 -15.19 -4.05
CA ILE A 194 14.62 -14.04 -3.73
C ILE A 194 13.78 -12.78 -3.56
N ALA A 195 14.33 -11.81 -2.82
CA ALA A 195 13.76 -10.48 -2.66
C ALA A 195 14.03 -9.59 -3.88
N HIS A 196 13.10 -8.68 -4.15
CA HIS A 196 13.33 -7.53 -5.05
C HIS A 196 14.48 -6.64 -4.53
N ASP A 197 15.16 -5.92 -5.45
CA ASP A 197 16.08 -4.82 -5.12
C ASP A 197 15.84 -3.66 -6.07
N LYS A 198 14.75 -2.91 -5.82
CA LYS A 198 14.32 -1.82 -6.69
C LYS A 198 14.27 -2.33 -8.15
N LEU A 199 14.82 -1.58 -9.10
CA LEU A 199 14.90 -1.95 -10.52
C LEU A 199 16.21 -2.65 -10.91
N LYS A 200 16.92 -3.32 -9.97
CA LYS A 200 18.22 -3.98 -10.26
C LYS A 200 18.14 -5.50 -10.40
N LYS A 201 16.96 -6.07 -10.17
CA LYS A 201 16.62 -7.49 -10.28
C LYS A 201 15.30 -7.59 -11.06
N ALA A 202 14.68 -8.77 -11.02
CA ALA A 202 13.30 -9.04 -11.43
C ALA A 202 12.37 -7.81 -11.38
N VAL A 203 11.94 -7.41 -12.59
CA VAL A 203 10.85 -6.48 -12.83
C VAL A 203 9.84 -7.17 -13.76
N PHE A 204 8.61 -7.32 -13.33
CA PHE A 204 7.60 -8.05 -14.10
C PHE A 204 6.25 -7.33 -14.08
N ASP A 205 5.51 -7.43 -15.18
CA ASP A 205 4.17 -6.87 -15.32
C ASP A 205 3.15 -7.95 -14.92
N HIS A 206 2.70 -7.90 -13.68
CA HIS A 206 1.86 -8.96 -13.09
C HIS A 206 0.42 -8.96 -13.62
N ASP A 207 -0.08 -7.88 -14.23
CA ASP A 207 -1.47 -7.78 -14.71
C ASP A 207 -1.61 -7.43 -16.21
N GLY A 208 -0.47 -7.22 -16.87
CA GLY A 208 -0.33 -6.92 -18.29
C GLY A 208 -0.75 -5.51 -18.68
N ASP A 209 -0.81 -4.57 -17.73
CA ASP A 209 -1.20 -3.20 -18.00
C ASP A 209 -0.11 -2.36 -18.71
N GLY A 210 1.06 -2.95 -18.94
CA GLY A 210 2.23 -2.34 -19.56
C GLY A 210 3.21 -1.72 -18.58
N ILE A 211 3.04 -1.92 -17.27
CA ILE A 211 3.88 -1.37 -16.22
C ILE A 211 4.46 -2.50 -15.36
N ALA A 212 5.73 -2.82 -15.59
CA ALA A 212 6.44 -3.79 -14.77
C ALA A 212 6.79 -3.22 -13.39
N HIS A 213 6.61 -4.03 -12.35
CA HIS A 213 6.92 -3.73 -10.96
C HIS A 213 8.17 -4.47 -10.50
N ALA A 214 9.00 -3.81 -9.67
CA ALA A 214 10.05 -4.51 -8.93
C ALA A 214 9.45 -5.61 -8.06
N THR A 215 9.87 -6.86 -8.27
CA THR A 215 9.21 -8.02 -7.68
C THR A 215 10.21 -9.00 -7.06
N GLY A 216 9.77 -9.68 -5.99
CA GLY A 216 10.41 -10.91 -5.57
C GLY A 216 10.29 -11.94 -6.69
N TRP A 217 11.18 -12.93 -6.70
CA TRP A 217 11.30 -13.83 -7.84
C TRP A 217 11.69 -15.24 -7.42
N VAL A 218 11.45 -16.20 -8.30
CA VAL A 218 11.95 -17.57 -8.16
C VAL A 218 13.48 -17.60 -8.32
N LYS A 219 14.16 -18.54 -7.67
CA LYS A 219 15.57 -18.78 -7.99
C LYS A 219 15.72 -19.61 -9.28
N LYS A 220 16.88 -19.53 -9.91
CA LYS A 220 17.19 -20.16 -11.21
C LYS A 220 17.21 -21.70 -11.24
N ASP A 221 17.25 -22.34 -10.08
CA ASP A 221 17.17 -23.80 -9.92
C ASP A 221 15.76 -24.29 -10.29
N ASP A 222 14.76 -23.52 -9.84
CA ASP A 222 13.33 -23.73 -10.05
C ASP A 222 12.83 -23.06 -11.34
N GLY A 223 11.52 -23.15 -11.61
CA GLY A 223 10.92 -22.48 -12.76
C GLY A 223 9.43 -22.16 -12.61
N ILE A 224 8.98 -21.15 -13.34
CA ILE A 224 7.59 -20.71 -13.40
C ILE A 224 6.85 -21.48 -14.51
N LEU A 225 5.66 -21.99 -14.23
CA LEU A 225 4.79 -22.55 -15.27
C LEU A 225 4.18 -21.42 -16.09
N VAL A 226 4.27 -21.53 -17.42
CA VAL A 226 3.85 -20.49 -18.35
C VAL A 226 3.16 -21.06 -19.59
N LEU A 227 2.36 -20.22 -20.22
CA LEU A 227 1.72 -20.47 -21.52
C LEU A 227 1.83 -19.19 -22.34
N ASP A 228 2.60 -19.23 -23.43
CA ASP A 228 2.64 -18.15 -24.41
C ASP A 228 1.29 -18.08 -25.15
N ARG A 229 0.44 -17.12 -24.77
CA ARG A 229 -0.92 -17.02 -25.31
C ARG A 229 -0.98 -16.19 -26.58
N ASN A 230 -0.02 -15.29 -26.74
CA ASN A 230 0.00 -14.36 -27.85
C ASN A 230 0.84 -14.89 -29.03
N GLY A 231 1.68 -15.91 -28.80
CA GLY A 231 2.49 -16.61 -29.79
C GLY A 231 3.75 -15.86 -30.23
N ASP A 232 4.23 -14.89 -29.45
CA ASP A 232 5.43 -14.11 -29.75
C ASP A 232 6.74 -14.77 -29.28
N GLY A 233 6.64 -15.87 -28.54
CA GLY A 233 7.76 -16.64 -28.02
C GLY A 233 8.44 -16.02 -26.79
N VAL A 234 7.81 -15.03 -26.15
CA VAL A 234 8.34 -14.29 -24.99
C VAL A 234 7.26 -14.18 -23.93
N ILE A 235 7.55 -14.64 -22.72
CA ILE A 235 6.64 -14.43 -21.59
C ILE A 235 6.89 -13.03 -21.03
N ASN A 236 5.94 -12.13 -21.21
CA ASN A 236 6.14 -10.70 -20.93
C ASN A 236 5.16 -10.10 -19.92
N ASP A 237 4.05 -10.78 -19.61
CA ASP A 237 3.09 -10.33 -18.63
C ASP A 237 2.36 -11.46 -17.87
N GLY A 238 1.65 -11.10 -16.81
CA GLY A 238 0.97 -12.02 -15.91
C GLY A 238 -0.23 -12.77 -16.52
N ARG A 239 -0.61 -12.48 -17.77
CA ARG A 239 -1.65 -13.26 -18.48
C ARG A 239 -1.10 -14.55 -19.07
N GLU A 240 0.22 -14.67 -19.11
CA GLU A 240 0.98 -15.79 -19.67
C GLU A 240 1.64 -16.66 -18.59
N VAL A 241 1.49 -16.27 -17.32
CA VAL A 241 1.87 -17.09 -16.16
C VAL A 241 0.60 -17.61 -15.48
N PHE A 242 0.67 -18.79 -14.87
CA PHE A 242 -0.48 -19.37 -14.18
C PHE A 242 -0.67 -18.73 -12.80
N GLY A 243 -1.37 -17.59 -12.76
CA GLY A 243 -1.75 -16.84 -11.57
C GLY A 243 -3.13 -16.21 -11.70
N ASP A 244 -3.48 -15.27 -10.82
CA ASP A 244 -4.79 -14.61 -10.81
C ASP A 244 -5.05 -13.69 -12.01
N SER A 245 -4.01 -13.23 -12.71
CA SER A 245 -4.13 -12.37 -13.88
C SER A 245 -4.37 -13.15 -15.18
N MET A 246 -4.31 -14.48 -15.12
CA MET A 246 -4.64 -15.34 -16.26
C MET A 246 -6.15 -15.31 -16.54
N ILE A 247 -6.49 -15.06 -17.80
CA ILE A 247 -7.88 -15.03 -18.27
C ILE A 247 -8.35 -16.44 -18.59
N LEU A 248 -9.35 -16.94 -17.87
CA LEU A 248 -9.96 -18.25 -18.09
C LEU A 248 -10.74 -18.30 -19.41
N SER A 249 -11.11 -19.49 -19.86
CA SER A 249 -11.97 -19.73 -21.02
C SER A 249 -13.34 -19.03 -20.93
N THR A 250 -13.80 -18.74 -19.71
CA THR A 250 -15.02 -17.98 -19.41
C THR A 250 -14.90 -16.48 -19.71
N GLY A 251 -13.67 -15.96 -19.85
CA GLY A 251 -13.35 -14.54 -19.96
C GLY A 251 -13.16 -13.83 -18.61
N GLU A 252 -13.31 -14.52 -17.49
CA GLU A 252 -13.01 -14.02 -16.15
C GLU A 252 -11.53 -14.26 -15.79
N THR A 253 -11.01 -13.51 -14.83
CA THR A 253 -9.67 -13.76 -14.26
C THR A 253 -9.72 -14.89 -13.23
N ALA A 254 -8.68 -15.72 -13.17
CA ALA A 254 -8.56 -16.77 -12.17
C ALA A 254 -8.48 -16.20 -10.74
N LYS A 255 -8.86 -16.98 -9.73
CA LYS A 255 -8.68 -16.65 -8.31
C LYS A 255 -7.25 -16.94 -7.84
N HIS A 256 -6.60 -17.93 -8.44
CA HIS A 256 -5.23 -18.36 -8.17
C HIS A 256 -4.74 -19.26 -9.32
N GLY A 257 -3.45 -19.59 -9.35
CA GLY A 257 -2.78 -20.33 -10.42
C GLY A 257 -3.32 -21.75 -10.65
N TYR A 258 -3.72 -22.48 -9.60
CA TYR A 258 -4.36 -23.80 -9.78
C TYR A 258 -5.72 -23.75 -10.48
N GLU A 259 -6.51 -22.69 -10.29
CA GLU A 259 -7.78 -22.51 -11.03
C GLU A 259 -7.48 -22.16 -12.50
N ALA A 260 -6.45 -21.34 -12.74
CA ALA A 260 -5.97 -21.06 -14.10
C ALA A 260 -5.47 -22.32 -14.82
N LEU A 261 -4.78 -23.21 -14.12
CA LEU A 261 -4.28 -24.47 -14.68
C LEU A 261 -5.42 -25.46 -14.95
N ALA A 262 -6.43 -25.51 -14.07
CA ALA A 262 -7.60 -26.38 -14.23
C ALA A 262 -8.45 -26.04 -15.47
N ASP A 263 -8.40 -24.79 -15.97
CA ASP A 263 -9.06 -24.39 -17.21
C ASP A 263 -8.51 -25.11 -18.45
N LEU A 264 -7.33 -25.74 -18.34
CA LEU A 264 -6.72 -26.52 -19.41
C LEU A 264 -7.05 -28.02 -19.36
N ASP A 265 -7.74 -28.49 -18.32
CA ASP A 265 -8.14 -29.89 -18.13
C ASP A 265 -9.31 -30.24 -19.05
N SER A 266 -8.98 -30.78 -20.22
CA SER A 266 -9.92 -30.97 -21.31
C SER A 266 -10.75 -32.26 -21.18
N ASP A 267 -10.26 -33.24 -20.40
CA ASP A 267 -10.96 -34.49 -20.13
C ASP A 267 -11.56 -34.56 -18.71
N GLY A 268 -11.23 -33.60 -17.84
CA GLY A 268 -11.77 -33.44 -16.50
C GLY A 268 -11.23 -34.46 -15.50
N ASN A 269 -10.02 -34.99 -15.74
CA ASN A 269 -9.44 -36.06 -14.93
C ASN A 269 -8.72 -35.55 -13.65
N GLY A 270 -8.61 -34.23 -13.47
CA GLY A 270 -7.93 -33.61 -12.33
C GLY A 270 -6.42 -33.46 -12.51
N LYS A 271 -5.90 -33.63 -13.73
CA LYS A 271 -4.47 -33.52 -14.07
C LYS A 271 -4.30 -32.98 -15.48
N ILE A 272 -3.27 -32.16 -15.67
CA ILE A 272 -2.85 -31.70 -16.99
C ILE A 272 -1.74 -32.61 -17.51
N ASN A 273 -2.01 -33.38 -18.56
CA ASN A 273 -1.10 -34.38 -19.12
C ASN A 273 -1.19 -34.45 -20.66
N ALA A 274 -0.48 -35.38 -21.30
CA ALA A 274 -0.41 -35.49 -22.76
C ALA A 274 -1.76 -35.77 -23.47
N ASP A 275 -2.79 -36.20 -22.74
CA ASP A 275 -4.16 -36.35 -23.26
C ASP A 275 -4.89 -35.00 -23.37
N ASP A 276 -4.35 -33.93 -22.76
CA ASP A 276 -4.89 -32.58 -22.82
C ASP A 276 -4.44 -31.78 -24.03
N THR A 277 -5.39 -31.09 -24.65
CA THR A 277 -5.17 -30.35 -25.91
C THR A 277 -4.08 -29.28 -25.85
N LYS A 278 -3.80 -28.74 -24.67
CA LYS A 278 -2.85 -27.63 -24.45
C LYS A 278 -1.54 -28.05 -23.75
N PHE A 279 -1.37 -29.33 -23.42
CA PHE A 279 -0.19 -29.80 -22.68
C PHE A 279 1.13 -29.51 -23.41
N ASP A 280 1.16 -29.74 -24.73
CA ASP A 280 2.34 -29.52 -25.56
C ASP A 280 2.68 -28.02 -25.77
N GLU A 281 1.78 -27.11 -25.39
CA GLU A 281 1.99 -25.66 -25.44
C GLU A 281 2.59 -25.13 -24.13
N LEU A 282 2.43 -25.85 -23.01
CA LEU A 282 2.98 -25.44 -21.72
C LEU A 282 4.50 -25.42 -21.74
N ARG A 283 5.07 -24.45 -21.03
CA ARG A 283 6.51 -24.33 -20.82
C ARG A 283 6.81 -24.08 -19.35
N VAL A 284 8.06 -24.32 -18.98
CA VAL A 284 8.61 -23.89 -17.70
C VAL A 284 9.67 -22.83 -17.99
N TRP A 285 9.45 -21.62 -17.46
CA TRP A 285 10.40 -20.53 -17.53
C TRP A 285 11.37 -20.60 -16.37
N ARG A 286 12.64 -20.90 -16.68
CA ARG A 286 13.75 -20.84 -15.73
C ARG A 286 14.57 -19.60 -16.02
N ASP A 287 14.26 -18.53 -15.31
CA ASP A 287 15.02 -17.28 -15.38
C ASP A 287 16.42 -17.46 -14.75
N LEU A 288 17.43 -17.56 -15.62
CA LEU A 288 18.79 -17.99 -15.23
C LEU A 288 19.59 -16.86 -14.58
N ASP A 289 19.24 -15.61 -14.85
CA ASP A 289 19.89 -14.43 -14.28
C ASP A 289 19.00 -13.65 -13.28
N SER A 290 17.73 -14.05 -13.16
CA SER A 290 16.73 -13.56 -12.23
C SER A 290 16.37 -12.09 -12.44
N ASP A 291 16.28 -11.66 -13.70
CA ASP A 291 15.95 -10.29 -14.12
C ASP A 291 14.47 -10.07 -14.48
N GLY A 292 13.67 -11.14 -14.52
CA GLY A 292 12.24 -11.10 -14.83
C GLY A 292 11.92 -10.91 -16.30
N VAL A 293 12.89 -11.15 -17.20
CA VAL A 293 12.73 -11.09 -18.65
C VAL A 293 12.90 -12.48 -19.25
N SER A 294 11.93 -12.93 -20.04
CA SER A 294 12.03 -14.22 -20.71
C SER A 294 13.03 -14.18 -21.87
N ASP A 295 14.23 -14.70 -21.64
CA ASP A 295 15.30 -14.72 -22.63
C ASP A 295 15.35 -16.02 -23.47
N VAL A 296 16.03 -15.94 -24.61
CA VAL A 296 16.25 -17.11 -25.48
C VAL A 296 17.05 -18.17 -24.73
N GLY A 297 16.46 -19.35 -24.57
CA GLY A 297 17.07 -20.48 -23.87
C GLY A 297 16.62 -20.66 -22.41
N GLU A 298 15.67 -19.85 -21.94
CA GLU A 298 15.09 -19.95 -20.59
C GLU A 298 13.74 -20.66 -20.54
N LEU A 299 13.10 -20.86 -21.69
CA LEU A 299 11.83 -21.58 -21.81
C LEU A 299 12.08 -23.04 -22.18
N PHE A 300 11.66 -23.94 -21.29
CA PHE A 300 11.83 -25.38 -21.44
C PHE A 300 10.48 -26.08 -21.62
N GLY A 301 10.44 -27.13 -22.45
CA GLY A 301 9.24 -27.97 -22.56
C GLY A 301 9.06 -28.87 -21.33
N LEU A 302 7.82 -29.21 -20.98
CA LEU A 302 7.56 -30.13 -19.85
C LEU A 302 8.22 -31.49 -20.06
N HIS A 303 8.08 -32.06 -21.26
CA HIS A 303 8.74 -33.32 -21.62
C HIS A 303 10.27 -33.23 -21.58
N GLU A 304 10.86 -32.09 -21.94
CA GLU A 304 12.32 -31.85 -21.85
C GLU A 304 12.81 -31.88 -20.40
N LEU A 305 12.01 -31.36 -19.47
CA LEU A 305 12.27 -31.40 -18.03
C LEU A 305 11.86 -32.72 -17.38
N GLY A 306 11.37 -33.68 -18.16
CA GLY A 306 10.96 -34.99 -17.66
C GLY A 306 9.61 -34.99 -16.94
N ILE A 307 8.77 -33.98 -17.13
CA ILE A 307 7.46 -33.83 -16.50
C ILE A 307 6.40 -34.51 -17.37
N SER A 308 5.64 -35.44 -16.78
CA SER A 308 4.59 -36.20 -17.46
C SER A 308 3.18 -35.70 -17.19
N ALA A 309 2.92 -35.15 -16.01
CA ALA A 309 1.61 -34.61 -15.63
C ALA A 309 1.74 -33.56 -14.52
N LEU A 310 0.81 -32.61 -14.48
CA LEU A 310 0.65 -31.64 -13.40
C LEU A 310 -0.65 -31.95 -12.65
N ASN A 311 -0.61 -32.14 -11.33
CA ASN A 311 -1.82 -32.49 -10.57
C ASN A 311 -2.57 -31.20 -10.18
N LEU A 312 -3.90 -31.20 -10.33
CA LEU A 312 -4.73 -30.06 -9.96
C LEU A 312 -5.13 -30.05 -8.48
N ASP A 313 -4.96 -31.17 -7.78
CA ASP A 313 -5.14 -31.23 -6.32
C ASP A 313 -4.02 -30.46 -5.60
N TYR A 314 -4.40 -29.59 -4.66
CA TYR A 314 -3.49 -28.81 -3.84
C TYR A 314 -3.95 -28.72 -2.39
N GLN A 315 -3.02 -28.30 -1.53
CA GLN A 315 -3.26 -27.96 -0.13
C GLN A 315 -3.06 -26.47 0.08
N GLU A 316 -4.02 -25.83 0.75
CA GLU A 316 -3.87 -24.46 1.22
C GLU A 316 -2.80 -24.39 2.31
N VAL A 317 -1.84 -23.48 2.14
CA VAL A 317 -0.72 -23.24 3.03
C VAL A 317 -0.51 -21.74 3.23
N ASP A 318 0.19 -21.32 4.30
CA ASP A 318 0.64 -19.93 4.47
C ASP A 318 2.10 -19.96 4.91
N LYS A 319 2.97 -20.31 3.96
CA LYS A 319 4.41 -20.45 4.22
C LYS A 319 5.14 -19.22 3.69
N ASN A 320 5.77 -18.47 4.59
CA ASN A 320 6.67 -17.39 4.21
C ASN A 320 7.91 -17.95 3.53
N LEU A 321 8.28 -17.38 2.39
CA LEU A 321 9.51 -17.62 1.67
C LEU A 321 10.46 -16.42 1.81
N THR A 322 11.69 -16.58 1.33
CA THR A 322 12.70 -15.52 1.36
C THR A 322 12.23 -14.29 0.59
N GLY A 323 12.53 -13.09 1.08
CA GLY A 323 12.19 -11.83 0.39
C GLY A 323 10.77 -11.32 0.60
N GLY A 324 10.01 -11.95 1.50
CA GLY A 324 8.63 -11.57 1.80
C GLY A 324 7.61 -12.20 0.85
N ASN A 325 8.06 -13.09 -0.04
CA ASN A 325 7.20 -13.90 -0.89
C ASN A 325 6.47 -14.94 -0.03
N LYS A 326 5.34 -15.45 -0.53
CA LYS A 326 4.55 -16.46 0.18
C LYS A 326 4.16 -17.59 -0.74
N LEU A 327 4.23 -18.81 -0.23
CA LEU A 327 3.62 -19.98 -0.84
C LEU A 327 2.22 -20.15 -0.24
N THR A 328 1.19 -20.11 -1.07
CA THR A 328 -0.23 -20.14 -0.67
C THR A 328 -0.92 -21.46 -1.00
N GLN A 329 -0.56 -22.11 -2.10
CA GLN A 329 -1.04 -23.44 -2.44
C GLN A 329 0.13 -24.36 -2.74
N LEU A 330 0.10 -25.58 -2.20
CA LEU A 330 1.13 -26.60 -2.41
C LEU A 330 0.50 -27.84 -3.04
N GLY A 331 1.00 -28.23 -4.20
CA GLY A 331 0.58 -29.42 -4.94
C GLY A 331 1.78 -30.17 -5.50
N SER A 332 1.59 -30.86 -6.60
CA SER A 332 2.62 -31.77 -7.13
C SER A 332 2.54 -31.98 -8.64
N TYR A 333 3.63 -32.45 -9.21
CA TYR A 333 3.70 -32.93 -10.59
C TYR A 333 4.32 -34.32 -10.65
N GLU A 334 4.07 -35.04 -11.73
CA GLU A 334 4.61 -36.38 -11.98
C GLU A 334 5.75 -36.29 -12.99
N LYS A 335 6.81 -37.07 -12.75
CA LYS A 335 7.96 -37.22 -13.66
C LYS A 335 7.84 -38.53 -14.44
N HIS A 336 8.45 -38.58 -15.63
CA HIS A 336 8.49 -39.79 -16.46
C HIS A 336 9.18 -40.99 -15.77
N ASP A 337 10.01 -40.77 -14.75
CA ASP A 337 10.63 -41.83 -13.95
C ASP A 337 9.72 -42.38 -12.84
N GLY A 338 8.46 -41.91 -12.78
CA GLY A 338 7.45 -42.30 -11.80
C GLY A 338 7.59 -41.62 -10.44
N LYS A 339 8.57 -40.72 -10.26
CA LYS A 339 8.66 -39.89 -9.05
C LYS A 339 7.69 -38.71 -9.13
N THR A 340 7.38 -38.15 -7.98
CA THR A 340 6.65 -36.90 -7.85
C THR A 340 7.62 -35.75 -7.55
N GLY A 341 7.35 -34.58 -8.10
CA GLY A 341 7.97 -33.31 -7.74
C GLY A 341 6.96 -32.37 -7.07
N VAL A 342 7.46 -31.27 -6.53
CA VAL A 342 6.66 -30.26 -5.83
C VAL A 342 6.36 -29.11 -6.78
N MET A 343 5.13 -28.61 -6.76
CA MET A 343 4.80 -27.32 -7.38
C MET A 343 3.86 -26.54 -6.47
N GLY A 344 3.80 -25.23 -6.62
CA GLY A 344 2.99 -24.41 -5.73
C GLY A 344 2.78 -23.00 -6.24
N ASP A 345 1.71 -22.39 -5.76
CA ASP A 345 1.30 -21.03 -6.08
C ASP A 345 2.06 -20.05 -5.16
N VAL A 346 2.82 -19.13 -5.76
CA VAL A 346 3.79 -18.29 -5.07
C VAL A 346 3.49 -16.81 -5.27
N ASN A 347 2.86 -16.21 -4.26
CA ASN A 347 2.69 -14.77 -4.19
C ASN A 347 4.04 -14.05 -4.06
N PHE A 348 4.49 -13.43 -5.14
CA PHE A 348 5.68 -12.61 -5.13
C PHE A 348 5.41 -11.26 -4.48
N ASN A 349 6.34 -10.85 -3.62
CA ASN A 349 6.29 -9.56 -2.98
C ASN A 349 6.84 -8.48 -3.92
N PHE A 350 5.98 -7.59 -4.38
CA PHE A 350 6.35 -6.50 -5.28
C PHE A 350 6.35 -5.12 -4.59
N HIS A 351 6.88 -4.13 -5.30
CA HIS A 351 6.97 -2.75 -4.81
C HIS A 351 6.29 -1.76 -5.74
N GLY A 352 5.10 -1.29 -5.37
CA GLY A 352 4.24 -0.40 -6.18
C GLY A 352 4.83 0.97 -6.57
N VAL A 353 5.96 1.39 -6.00
CA VAL A 353 6.66 2.65 -6.37
C VAL A 353 7.75 2.44 -7.42
N TYR A 354 8.42 1.27 -7.43
CA TYR A 354 9.52 1.02 -8.34
C TYR A 354 8.98 0.30 -9.56
N THR A 355 8.79 1.06 -10.63
CA THR A 355 8.12 0.61 -11.85
C THR A 355 8.95 0.90 -13.09
N LYS A 356 8.63 0.20 -14.18
CA LYS A 356 9.18 0.40 -15.51
C LYS A 356 8.08 0.25 -16.55
N HIS A 357 7.81 1.29 -17.32
CA HIS A 357 6.89 1.23 -18.47
C HIS A 357 7.51 0.44 -19.61
N LEU A 358 6.76 -0.50 -20.17
CA LEU A 358 7.22 -1.44 -21.18
C LEU A 358 7.02 -0.92 -22.62
N ASP A 359 6.26 0.17 -22.81
CA ASP A 359 5.96 0.79 -24.11
C ASP A 359 7.17 1.40 -24.84
N GLY A 360 8.35 1.45 -24.19
CA GLY A 360 9.62 1.84 -24.81
C GLY A 360 9.69 3.31 -25.23
N VAL A 361 8.84 4.18 -24.69
CA VAL A 361 8.85 5.62 -24.99
C VAL A 361 10.22 6.21 -24.63
N LYS A 362 10.85 6.92 -25.58
CA LYS A 362 12.17 7.53 -25.40
C LYS A 362 12.06 9.04 -25.23
N ASN A 363 12.99 9.62 -24.49
CA ASN A 363 13.12 11.07 -24.41
C ASN A 363 13.39 11.66 -25.81
N THR A 364 12.60 12.67 -26.17
CA THR A 364 12.73 13.39 -27.44
C THR A 364 13.46 14.73 -27.31
N ASP A 365 13.71 15.22 -26.09
CA ASP A 365 14.37 16.51 -25.86
C ASP A 365 15.21 16.53 -24.57
N ASP A 366 16.50 16.18 -24.68
CA ASP A 366 17.45 16.15 -23.54
C ASP A 366 17.76 17.52 -22.93
N ARG A 367 17.25 18.61 -23.51
CA ARG A 367 17.43 19.97 -22.98
C ARG A 367 16.42 20.30 -21.88
N LEU A 368 15.30 19.58 -21.83
CA LEU A 368 14.26 19.78 -20.82
C LEU A 368 14.61 19.03 -19.53
N PRO A 369 14.21 19.54 -18.35
CA PRO A 369 14.44 18.87 -17.09
C PRO A 369 13.75 17.50 -17.09
N ASN A 370 14.40 16.51 -16.49
CA ASN A 370 13.81 15.20 -16.27
C ASN A 370 13.76 14.89 -14.77
N LEU A 371 12.61 14.40 -14.33
CA LEU A 371 12.38 13.85 -13.00
C LEU A 371 11.95 12.40 -13.17
N GLN A 372 12.50 11.53 -12.33
CA GLN A 372 12.06 10.14 -12.29
C GLN A 372 10.60 10.09 -11.84
N GLY A 373 9.83 9.25 -12.52
CA GLY A 373 8.45 8.94 -12.17
C GLY A 373 8.38 8.10 -10.90
N SER A 374 7.16 7.74 -10.50
CA SER A 374 6.89 6.91 -9.32
C SER A 374 5.58 6.17 -9.52
N GLY A 375 5.59 4.85 -9.30
CA GLY A 375 4.43 4.01 -9.55
C GLY A 375 3.99 4.10 -11.01
N ARG A 376 2.69 4.31 -11.28
CA ARG A 376 2.20 4.35 -12.67
C ARG A 376 2.64 5.61 -13.44
N VAL A 377 3.04 6.67 -12.75
CA VAL A 377 3.47 7.91 -13.40
C VAL A 377 4.89 7.72 -13.96
N ARG A 378 5.01 7.77 -15.29
CA ARG A 378 6.28 7.68 -16.03
C ARG A 378 7.21 8.87 -15.77
N SER A 379 8.46 8.78 -16.21
CA SER A 379 9.42 9.89 -16.06
C SER A 379 8.92 11.16 -16.78
N LEU A 380 9.30 12.34 -16.28
CA LEU A 380 8.82 13.61 -16.82
C LEU A 380 9.15 13.75 -18.32
N SER A 381 10.32 13.27 -18.75
CA SER A 381 10.71 13.27 -20.16
C SER A 381 9.82 12.40 -21.05
N GLU A 382 9.45 11.20 -20.59
CA GLU A 382 8.57 10.29 -21.35
C GLU A 382 7.14 10.85 -21.36
N ALA A 383 6.69 11.39 -20.23
CA ALA A 383 5.40 12.05 -20.11
C ALA A 383 5.27 13.25 -21.07
N MET A 384 6.30 14.10 -21.17
CA MET A 384 6.32 15.22 -22.13
C MET A 384 6.39 14.76 -23.58
N THR A 385 6.93 13.57 -23.84
CA THR A 385 6.95 12.98 -25.19
C THR A 385 5.55 12.56 -25.62
N LEU A 386 4.74 12.06 -24.69
CA LEU A 386 3.34 11.69 -24.94
C LEU A 386 2.36 12.87 -24.87
N SER A 387 2.67 13.89 -24.06
CA SER A 387 1.78 15.03 -23.80
C SER A 387 2.42 16.36 -24.18
N SER A 388 1.96 16.91 -25.29
CA SER A 388 2.34 18.27 -25.72
C SER A 388 1.87 19.35 -24.74
N GLU A 389 0.75 19.13 -24.03
CA GLU A 389 0.25 20.00 -22.97
C GLU A 389 1.25 20.08 -21.81
N LEU A 390 1.66 18.93 -21.27
CA LEU A 390 2.65 18.87 -20.19
C LEU A 390 3.96 19.50 -20.62
N ARG A 391 4.42 19.21 -21.85
CA ARG A 391 5.63 19.82 -22.41
C ARG A 391 5.55 21.35 -22.41
N ASN A 392 4.42 21.91 -22.82
CA ASN A 392 4.22 23.37 -22.83
C ASN A 392 4.21 23.96 -21.41
N ILE A 393 3.59 23.27 -20.44
CA ILE A 393 3.58 23.69 -19.03
C ILE A 393 5.01 23.72 -18.47
N VAL A 394 5.81 22.69 -18.73
CA VAL A 394 7.23 22.64 -18.30
C VAL A 394 8.05 23.75 -18.94
N VAL A 395 7.87 24.00 -20.24
CA VAL A 395 8.56 25.11 -20.93
C VAL A 395 8.18 26.47 -20.33
N ASN A 396 6.90 26.69 -20.02
CA ASN A 396 6.46 27.93 -19.38
C ASN A 396 7.02 28.05 -17.96
N TYR A 397 7.07 26.96 -17.19
CA TYR A 397 7.66 26.92 -15.85
C TYR A 397 9.15 27.31 -15.87
N LEU A 398 9.89 26.88 -16.89
CA LEU A 398 11.30 27.26 -17.09
C LEU A 398 11.49 28.72 -17.50
N ASN A 399 10.52 29.29 -18.21
CA ASN A 399 10.55 30.69 -18.66
C ASN A 399 10.01 31.68 -17.60
N ALA A 400 9.45 31.19 -16.50
CA ALA A 400 8.97 32.01 -15.40
C ALA A 400 10.10 32.88 -14.81
N LYS A 401 9.78 34.14 -14.49
CA LYS A 401 10.77 35.14 -14.08
C LYS A 401 11.00 35.19 -12.58
N SER A 402 10.14 34.54 -11.79
CA SER A 402 10.22 34.51 -10.34
C SER A 402 9.89 33.13 -9.78
N LYS A 403 10.36 32.88 -8.55
CA LYS A 403 10.03 31.66 -7.80
C LYS A 403 8.54 31.58 -7.47
N ASP A 404 7.88 32.71 -7.22
CA ASP A 404 6.44 32.75 -6.90
C ASP A 404 5.60 32.35 -8.12
N GLU A 405 6.00 32.78 -9.31
CA GLU A 405 5.37 32.36 -10.57
C GLU A 405 5.56 30.85 -10.79
N GLN A 406 6.77 30.32 -10.57
CA GLN A 406 7.03 28.88 -10.62
C GLN A 406 6.16 28.09 -9.63
N LEU A 407 6.07 28.53 -8.37
CA LEU A 407 5.27 27.86 -7.34
C LEU A 407 3.79 27.85 -7.71
N SER A 408 3.26 28.94 -8.28
CA SER A 408 1.86 29.01 -8.72
C SER A 408 1.51 28.03 -9.85
N MET A 409 2.51 27.60 -10.64
CA MET A 409 2.34 26.67 -11.74
C MET A 409 2.55 25.20 -11.33
N MET A 410 3.07 24.95 -10.13
CA MET A 410 3.47 23.61 -9.68
C MET A 410 2.30 22.63 -9.65
N ASP A 411 1.14 23.04 -9.11
CA ASP A 411 -0.04 22.18 -9.02
C ASP A 411 -0.55 21.77 -10.42
N GLY A 412 -0.57 22.73 -11.36
CA GLY A 412 -0.94 22.48 -12.75
C GLY A 412 0.04 21.54 -13.45
N LEU A 413 1.35 21.69 -13.20
CA LEU A 413 2.39 20.82 -13.73
C LEU A 413 2.23 19.39 -13.20
N LEU A 414 2.10 19.23 -11.88
CA LEU A 414 1.93 17.91 -11.26
C LEU A 414 0.63 17.23 -11.74
N LYS A 415 -0.46 17.99 -11.88
CA LYS A 415 -1.73 17.48 -12.42
C LYS A 415 -1.60 17.05 -13.88
N ALA A 416 -0.98 17.86 -14.73
CA ALA A 416 -0.74 17.50 -16.13
C ALA A 416 0.19 16.29 -16.26
N TRP A 417 1.17 16.15 -15.36
CA TRP A 417 2.06 14.99 -15.33
C TRP A 417 1.31 13.71 -14.91
N ALA A 418 0.51 13.78 -13.84
CA ALA A 418 -0.33 12.67 -13.41
C ALA A 418 -1.32 12.23 -14.50
N LYS A 419 -1.90 13.16 -15.25
CA LYS A 419 -2.83 12.90 -16.37
C LYS A 419 -2.21 12.16 -17.56
N THR A 420 -0.90 11.94 -17.56
CA THR A 420 -0.25 11.10 -18.58
C THR A 420 -0.40 9.60 -18.31
N ASP A 421 -0.87 9.21 -17.13
CA ASP A 421 -1.31 7.85 -16.83
C ASP A 421 -2.69 7.60 -17.49
N PRO A 422 -2.86 6.55 -18.33
CA PRO A 422 -4.15 6.24 -18.96
C PRO A 422 -5.26 5.94 -17.95
N ASP A 423 -4.89 5.41 -16.78
CA ASP A 423 -5.81 5.14 -15.67
C ASP A 423 -5.93 6.30 -14.69
N TYR A 424 -5.46 7.50 -15.07
CA TYR A 424 -5.66 8.69 -14.26
C TYR A 424 -7.15 8.95 -14.03
N GLN A 425 -7.53 9.18 -12.77
CA GLN A 425 -8.88 9.59 -12.41
C GLN A 425 -8.84 10.94 -11.67
N ASP A 426 -9.67 11.89 -12.13
CA ASP A 426 -10.00 13.07 -11.34
C ASP A 426 -10.93 12.61 -10.20
N TYR A 427 -10.48 12.72 -8.94
CA TYR A 427 -11.30 12.37 -7.77
C TYR A 427 -12.37 13.43 -7.51
N GLU A 428 -13.38 13.49 -8.39
CA GLU A 428 -14.59 14.33 -8.20
C GLU A 428 -15.80 13.53 -7.70
N LYS A 429 -15.70 12.20 -7.63
CA LYS A 429 -16.76 11.30 -7.15
C LYS A 429 -16.65 11.08 -5.64
N PRO A 430 -17.78 10.91 -4.92
CA PRO A 430 -17.76 10.53 -3.50
C PRO A 430 -16.86 9.32 -3.32
N ILE A 431 -15.94 9.37 -2.36
CA ILE A 431 -14.78 8.47 -2.29
C ILE A 431 -15.15 6.98 -2.26
N PHE A 432 -16.37 6.61 -1.90
CA PHE A 432 -16.85 5.23 -2.06
C PHE A 432 -16.82 4.74 -3.53
N LEU A 433 -17.17 5.60 -4.49
CA LEU A 433 -16.97 5.35 -5.92
C LEU A 433 -15.49 5.45 -6.35
N SER A 434 -14.66 6.21 -5.62
CA SER A 434 -13.22 6.27 -5.88
C SER A 434 -12.49 4.99 -5.45
N ILE A 435 -13.01 4.25 -4.46
CA ILE A 435 -12.45 2.97 -4.02
C ILE A 435 -12.65 1.90 -5.12
N ARG A 436 -13.76 1.93 -5.88
CA ARG A 436 -13.92 1.11 -7.10
C ARG A 436 -12.81 1.38 -8.14
N SER A 437 -12.28 2.61 -8.18
CA SER A 437 -11.21 2.99 -9.13
C SER A 437 -9.80 2.67 -8.62
N SER A 438 -9.57 2.67 -7.31
CA SER A 438 -8.29 2.21 -6.73
C SER A 438 -8.21 0.69 -6.61
N SER A 439 -9.35 0.00 -6.70
CA SER A 439 -9.46 -1.46 -6.63
C SER A 439 -9.69 -2.13 -7.99
N SER A 440 -9.71 -1.38 -9.10
CA SER A 440 -9.47 -2.07 -10.37
C SER A 440 -8.08 -2.69 -10.25
N GLN A 441 -7.96 -3.97 -10.61
CA GLN A 441 -6.74 -4.80 -10.53
C GLN A 441 -5.44 -4.08 -10.98
N LYS A 442 -5.57 -2.96 -11.69
CA LYS A 442 -4.55 -2.14 -12.34
C LYS A 442 -3.91 -1.04 -11.51
N GLY A 443 -4.47 -0.66 -10.36
CA GLY A 443 -4.05 0.57 -9.66
C GLY A 443 -4.36 1.85 -10.47
N ALA A 444 -4.67 2.96 -9.81
CA ALA A 444 -4.99 4.22 -10.49
C ALA A 444 -4.19 5.37 -9.88
N VAL A 445 -3.75 6.33 -10.70
CA VAL A 445 -3.17 7.60 -10.24
C VAL A 445 -4.30 8.60 -10.08
N GLY A 446 -4.40 9.25 -8.92
CA GLY A 446 -5.30 10.39 -8.78
C GLY A 446 -4.79 11.44 -7.80
N ILE A 447 -5.22 12.68 -8.03
CA ILE A 447 -4.94 13.82 -7.15
C ILE A 447 -6.22 14.13 -6.38
N ALA A 448 -6.18 13.99 -5.06
CA ALA A 448 -7.30 14.38 -4.21
C ALA A 448 -7.49 15.90 -4.29
N GLY A 449 -8.68 16.34 -4.69
CA GLY A 449 -9.04 17.75 -4.68
C GLY A 449 -8.91 18.33 -3.27
N GLY A 450 -8.07 19.35 -3.11
CA GLY A 450 -7.90 20.07 -1.85
C GLY A 450 -9.18 20.81 -1.46
N GLY A 451 -9.99 20.17 -0.63
CA GLY A 451 -11.09 20.80 0.11
C GLY A 451 -10.64 21.19 1.51
N GLY A 452 -10.06 22.38 1.66
CA GLY A 452 -10.13 23.19 2.88
C GLY A 452 -9.61 22.60 4.20
N ALA A 453 -8.30 22.39 4.32
CA ALA A 453 -7.57 22.70 5.55
C ALA A 453 -6.10 22.93 5.16
N ILE A 454 -5.57 24.13 5.44
CA ILE A 454 -4.16 24.47 5.22
C ILE A 454 -3.30 23.45 5.97
N PRO A 455 -2.51 22.60 5.29
CA PRO A 455 -1.47 21.83 5.95
C PRO A 455 -0.18 22.65 5.83
N THR A 456 0.28 23.20 6.95
CA THR A 456 1.67 23.62 7.04
C THR A 456 2.57 22.38 6.88
N GLU A 457 3.18 22.31 5.70
CA GLU A 457 4.36 21.54 5.28
C GLU A 457 4.24 20.03 4.95
N PRO A 458 4.73 19.59 3.76
CA PRO A 458 4.77 18.18 3.37
C PRO A 458 6.00 17.46 3.94
N LYS A 459 5.76 16.36 4.65
CA LYS A 459 6.79 15.39 5.06
C LYS A 459 7.20 14.55 3.85
N ILE A 460 8.39 14.81 3.31
CA ILE A 460 9.07 13.93 2.35
C ILE A 460 10.10 13.08 3.10
N CYS A 461 9.93 11.76 3.07
CA CYS A 461 10.88 10.81 3.64
C CYS A 461 12.03 10.55 2.66
N TYR A 462 13.20 11.14 2.90
CA TYR A 462 14.46 10.70 2.26
C TYR A 462 15.32 9.94 3.27
N ASN A 463 15.76 8.77 2.85
CA ASN A 463 16.71 7.96 3.61
C ASN A 463 18.13 8.51 3.41
N THR A 464 18.82 8.76 4.54
CA THR A 464 20.24 9.14 4.79
C THR A 464 20.61 10.64 4.87
N PRO A 465 21.43 11.12 5.85
CA PRO A 465 21.95 10.49 7.09
C PRO A 465 21.44 11.16 8.39
N MET A 466 21.09 10.33 9.37
CA MET A 466 20.73 10.57 10.79
C MET A 466 21.04 11.95 11.42
N ALA A 467 20.35 13.01 10.98
CA ALA A 467 20.30 14.27 11.71
C ALA A 467 18.98 14.98 11.38
N TYR A 468 18.20 15.28 12.42
CA TYR A 468 16.98 16.07 12.31
C TYR A 468 17.27 17.45 11.69
N SER A 469 16.40 17.91 10.80
CA SER A 469 16.50 19.19 10.08
C SER A 469 16.46 20.39 11.04
N ASP A 470 17.05 21.53 10.64
CA ASP A 470 17.10 22.72 11.49
C ASP A 470 15.71 23.29 11.77
N ASP A 471 14.82 23.28 10.79
CA ASP A 471 13.44 23.74 10.96
C ASP A 471 12.67 22.91 12.01
N PHE A 472 12.81 21.57 11.94
CA PHE A 472 12.21 20.66 12.91
C PHE A 472 12.73 20.90 14.34
N ARG A 473 14.03 21.17 14.51
CA ARG A 473 14.59 21.50 15.83
C ARG A 473 14.01 22.79 16.37
N GLN A 474 13.92 23.83 15.53
CA GLN A 474 13.37 25.13 15.91
C GLN A 474 11.87 25.05 16.22
N GLN A 475 11.12 24.20 15.53
CA GLN A 475 9.72 23.92 15.85
C GLN A 475 9.58 23.31 17.25
N VAL A 476 10.33 22.26 17.57
CA VAL A 476 10.28 21.60 18.88
C VAL A 476 10.72 22.55 20.00
N LEU A 477 11.77 23.35 19.78
CA LEU A 477 12.23 24.35 20.76
C LEU A 477 11.22 25.50 20.96
N ARG A 478 10.49 25.91 19.92
CA ARG A 478 9.41 26.89 20.05
C ARG A 478 8.28 26.37 20.93
N GLN A 479 7.84 25.12 20.72
CA GLN A 479 6.79 24.52 21.55
C GLN A 479 7.22 24.30 23.00
N LEU A 480 8.51 24.01 23.22
CA LEU A 480 9.09 23.99 24.58
C LEU A 480 9.01 25.37 25.24
N ASN A 481 9.26 26.46 24.50
CA ASN A 481 9.12 27.83 25.01
C ASN A 481 7.65 28.24 25.22
N CYS A 482 6.71 27.60 24.52
CA CYS A 482 5.27 27.75 24.74
C CYS A 482 4.71 26.95 25.93
N GLY A 483 5.57 26.28 26.71
CA GLY A 483 5.20 25.65 27.98
C GLY A 483 4.98 24.13 27.93
N LYS A 484 5.16 23.47 26.77
CA LYS A 484 5.14 22.00 26.71
C LYS A 484 6.36 21.42 27.43
N THR A 485 6.20 20.28 28.09
CA THR A 485 7.31 19.60 28.78
C THR A 485 8.15 18.77 27.81
N TYR A 486 9.42 18.51 28.16
CA TYR A 486 10.30 17.65 27.35
C TYR A 486 9.73 16.25 27.12
N ARG A 487 8.98 15.70 28.08
CA ARG A 487 8.40 14.35 27.98
C ARG A 487 7.23 14.32 26.99
N GLN A 488 6.35 15.33 27.06
CA GLN A 488 5.26 15.49 26.09
C GLN A 488 5.78 15.64 24.66
N LEU A 489 6.82 16.48 24.47
CA LEU A 489 7.43 16.66 23.16
C LEU A 489 8.17 15.41 22.67
N ALA A 490 8.82 14.67 23.57
CA ALA A 490 9.49 13.42 23.21
C ALA A 490 8.51 12.36 22.70
N GLU A 491 7.34 12.27 23.32
CA GLU A 491 6.26 11.36 22.95
C GLU A 491 5.57 11.82 21.67
N GLU A 492 5.20 13.09 21.57
CA GLU A 492 4.53 13.70 20.41
C GLU A 492 5.36 13.62 19.12
N TYR A 493 6.68 13.85 19.23
CA TYR A 493 7.58 13.85 18.08
C TYR A 493 8.36 12.54 17.91
N ASN A 494 8.12 11.54 18.77
CA ASN A 494 8.84 10.27 18.81
C ASN A 494 10.38 10.44 18.79
N ILE A 495 10.89 11.32 19.65
CA ILE A 495 12.32 11.60 19.80
C ILE A 495 12.73 11.51 21.27
N SER A 496 13.97 11.11 21.57
CA SER A 496 14.39 11.01 22.96
C SER A 496 14.36 12.38 23.66
N THR A 497 13.96 12.40 24.94
CA THR A 497 14.03 13.62 25.78
C THR A 497 15.45 14.19 25.81
N ARG A 498 16.47 13.33 25.73
CA ARG A 498 17.89 13.70 25.62
C ARG A 498 18.20 14.49 24.35
N THR A 499 17.56 14.15 23.23
CA THR A 499 17.73 14.85 21.95
C THR A 499 17.26 16.31 22.06
N ILE A 500 16.09 16.53 22.67
CA ILE A 500 15.52 17.88 22.88
C ILE A 500 16.38 18.70 23.84
N LEU A 501 16.88 18.09 24.92
CA LEU A 501 17.83 18.73 25.84
C LEU A 501 19.12 19.16 25.13
N ASN A 502 19.64 18.34 24.23
CA ASN A 502 20.83 18.67 23.45
C ASN A 502 20.59 19.84 22.48
N TRP A 503 19.41 19.94 21.87
CA TRP A 503 19.04 21.08 21.01
C TRP A 503 18.86 22.37 21.79
N LYS A 504 18.31 22.31 23.01
CA LYS A 504 18.23 23.50 23.86
C LYS A 504 19.61 24.04 24.21
N ALA A 505 20.59 23.16 24.41
CA ALA A 505 21.97 23.56 24.70
C ALA A 505 22.76 24.01 23.45
N ASN A 506 22.47 23.42 22.28
CA ASN A 506 23.07 23.78 21.00
C ASN A 506 21.99 23.80 19.90
N PRO A 507 21.34 24.95 19.67
CA PRO A 507 20.20 25.07 18.76
C PRO A 507 20.59 24.82 17.30
N ASP A 508 21.79 25.27 16.91
CA ASP A 508 22.27 25.20 15.54
C ASP A 508 22.94 23.87 15.23
N ARG A 509 22.78 23.40 13.99
CA ARG A 509 23.46 22.21 13.52
C ARG A 509 24.97 22.45 13.43
N LYS A 510 25.75 21.53 14.01
CA LYS A 510 27.19 21.48 13.80
C LYS A 510 27.49 21.29 12.32
N VAL A 511 28.09 22.30 11.71
CA VAL A 511 28.62 22.22 10.34
C VAL A 511 29.73 21.17 10.34
N ARG A 512 29.63 20.16 9.47
CA ARG A 512 30.77 19.26 9.22
C ARG A 512 31.87 20.09 8.58
N THR A 513 32.94 20.34 9.32
CA THR A 513 34.17 20.86 8.73
C THR A 513 34.73 19.77 7.81
N SER A 514 34.73 20.06 6.51
CA SER A 514 35.43 19.22 5.53
C SER A 514 36.91 19.53 5.66
N TYR A 515 37.74 18.54 5.99
CA TYR A 515 39.18 18.74 5.96
C TYR A 515 39.64 19.00 4.52
N THR A 516 40.40 20.07 4.31
CA THR A 516 41.06 20.36 3.04
C THR A 516 41.96 19.18 2.66
N SER A 517 41.98 18.80 1.38
CA SER A 517 42.88 17.74 0.92
C SER A 517 44.33 18.15 1.15
N LYS A 518 45.17 17.25 1.65
CA LYS A 518 46.62 17.47 1.83
C LYS A 518 47.37 17.82 0.52
N ILE A 519 46.72 17.70 -0.63
CA ILE A 519 47.28 17.97 -1.95
C ILE A 519 46.88 19.38 -2.38
N ASP A 520 47.89 20.21 -2.62
CA ASP A 520 47.75 21.52 -3.26
C ASP A 520 47.36 21.34 -4.73
N LEU A 521 46.14 21.76 -5.06
CA LEU A 521 45.54 21.54 -6.38
C LEU A 521 46.16 22.40 -7.47
N GLU A 522 46.68 23.60 -7.15
CA GLU A 522 47.34 24.45 -8.14
C GLU A 522 48.72 23.90 -8.49
N LYS A 523 49.46 23.43 -7.48
CA LYS A 523 50.72 22.70 -7.75
C LYS A 523 50.47 21.44 -8.57
N LEU A 524 49.38 20.71 -8.33
CA LEU A 524 49.04 19.52 -9.12
C LEU A 524 48.68 19.87 -10.56
N ARG A 525 47.98 20.99 -10.80
CA ARG A 525 47.75 21.49 -12.17
C ARG A 525 49.07 21.80 -12.87
N GLN A 526 49.97 22.51 -12.21
CA GLN A 526 51.28 22.84 -12.78
C GLN A 526 52.10 21.58 -13.07
N ASP A 527 52.10 20.60 -12.17
CA ASP A 527 52.78 19.32 -12.36
C ASP A 527 52.23 18.53 -13.57
N VAL A 528 50.92 18.65 -13.87
CA VAL A 528 50.31 18.07 -15.07
C VAL A 528 50.80 18.75 -16.34
N LEU A 529 51.02 20.07 -16.31
CA LEU A 529 51.57 20.83 -17.43
C LEU A 529 53.06 20.55 -17.64
N ASP A 530 53.83 20.53 -16.57
CA ASP A 530 55.29 20.34 -16.63
C ASP A 530 55.67 18.92 -17.06
N TYR A 531 54.84 17.93 -16.71
CA TYR A 531 55.10 16.52 -16.97
C TYR A 531 53.84 15.82 -17.49
N PRO A 532 53.39 16.09 -18.72
CA PRO A 532 52.12 15.58 -19.22
C PRO A 532 52.08 14.04 -19.28
N ASP A 533 53.23 13.40 -19.49
CA ASP A 533 53.41 11.93 -19.61
C ASP A 533 53.62 11.19 -18.30
N ALA A 534 53.78 11.89 -17.17
CA ALA A 534 54.05 11.25 -15.89
C ALA A 534 52.87 10.39 -15.43
N TYR A 535 53.19 9.16 -15.01
CA TYR A 535 52.23 8.22 -14.43
C TYR A 535 51.71 8.73 -13.08
N GLN A 536 50.51 8.30 -12.69
CA GLN A 536 49.92 8.69 -11.40
C GLN A 536 50.84 8.36 -10.20
N ARG A 537 51.60 7.27 -10.30
CA ARG A 537 52.61 6.87 -9.30
C ARG A 537 53.78 7.86 -9.18
N GLU A 538 54.25 8.42 -10.30
CA GLU A 538 55.37 9.37 -10.32
C GLU A 538 54.94 10.72 -9.75
N ARG A 539 53.70 11.13 -10.05
CA ARG A 539 53.04 12.28 -9.40
C ARG A 539 52.87 12.03 -7.91
N ALA A 540 52.48 10.82 -7.50
CA ALA A 540 52.30 10.48 -6.10
C ALA A 540 53.61 10.60 -5.30
N THR A 541 54.74 10.17 -5.87
CA THR A 541 56.06 10.37 -5.27
C THR A 541 56.39 11.86 -5.07
N ARG A 542 56.13 12.73 -6.06
CA ARG A 542 56.42 14.17 -5.98
C ARG A 542 55.57 14.92 -4.97
N PHE A 543 54.30 14.52 -4.83
CA PHE A 543 53.37 15.09 -3.86
C PHE A 543 53.40 14.37 -2.50
N ASN A 544 54.33 13.42 -2.32
CA ASN A 544 54.48 12.60 -1.10
C ASN A 544 53.14 12.05 -0.61
N CYS A 545 52.38 11.44 -1.53
CA CYS A 545 51.06 10.87 -1.26
C CYS A 545 50.87 9.55 -2.00
N THR A 546 49.68 8.97 -1.93
CA THR A 546 49.37 7.70 -2.61
C THR A 546 48.84 7.94 -4.02
N ASP A 547 49.07 6.97 -4.91
CA ASP A 547 48.56 6.97 -6.29
C ASP A 547 47.05 7.22 -6.33
N ARG A 548 46.30 6.62 -5.40
CA ARG A 548 44.85 6.77 -5.27
C ARG A 548 44.45 8.19 -4.86
N ALA A 549 45.29 8.90 -4.09
CA ALA A 549 45.06 10.29 -3.73
C ALA A 549 45.23 11.22 -4.94
N ILE A 550 46.27 10.99 -5.74
CA ILE A 550 46.47 11.69 -7.03
C ILE A 550 45.33 11.40 -8.00
N ALA A 551 44.91 10.15 -8.16
CA ALA A 551 43.80 9.78 -9.03
C ALA A 551 42.50 10.52 -8.66
N LYS A 552 42.19 10.61 -7.36
CA LYS A 552 41.05 11.39 -6.86
C LYS A 552 41.22 12.88 -7.08
N ALA A 553 42.42 13.44 -6.88
CA ALA A 553 42.71 14.86 -7.07
C ALA A 553 42.61 15.27 -8.55
N LEU A 554 43.14 14.47 -9.48
CA LEU A 554 43.01 14.68 -10.93
C LEU A 554 41.55 14.59 -11.39
N LYS A 555 40.78 13.64 -10.86
CA LYS A 555 39.33 13.54 -11.11
C LYS A 555 38.58 14.79 -10.63
N ARG A 556 38.95 15.35 -9.47
CA ARG A 556 38.38 16.63 -8.97
C ARG A 556 38.72 17.81 -9.87
N LEU A 557 39.93 17.83 -10.42
CA LEU A 557 40.38 18.85 -11.38
C LEU A 557 39.78 18.67 -12.79
N LYS A 558 39.00 17.61 -13.02
CA LYS A 558 38.46 17.23 -14.34
C LYS A 558 39.55 17.04 -15.40
N LEU A 559 40.75 16.60 -14.98
CA LEU A 559 41.86 16.29 -15.88
C LEU A 559 41.87 14.79 -16.16
N THR A 560 41.51 14.43 -17.39
CA THR A 560 41.52 13.04 -17.88
C THR A 560 42.38 12.97 -19.13
N ARG A 561 43.34 12.04 -19.15
CA ARG A 561 44.14 11.73 -20.34
C ARG A 561 44.04 10.25 -20.65
N LYS A 562 43.51 9.90 -21.83
CA LYS A 562 43.70 8.59 -22.44
C LYS A 562 45.02 8.66 -23.22
N LYS A 563 45.93 7.69 -23.02
CA LYS A 563 47.02 7.51 -23.97
C LYS A 563 46.40 6.93 -25.24
N SER A 564 46.64 7.57 -26.38
CA SER A 564 46.55 6.87 -27.66
C SER A 564 47.71 5.89 -27.71
N ASP A 565 47.42 4.62 -27.99
CA ASP A 565 48.41 3.57 -28.18
C ASP A 565 49.33 3.86 -29.37
#